data_AF-A0A0D8I0J7-F1
#
_entry.id   AF-A0A0D8I0J7-F1
#
_cell.length_a   1.000
_cell.length_b   1.000
_cell.length_c   1.000
_cell.angle_alpha   90.00
_cell.angle_beta   90.00
_cell.angle_gamma   90.00
#
_symmetry.space_group_name_H-M   'P 1'
#
loop_
_entity.id
_entity.type
_entity.pdbx_description
1 polymer ?
#
loop_
_entity_poly.entity_id
_entity_poly.type
_entity_poly.pdbx_seq_one_letter_code
_entity_poly.pdbx_strand_id
1 'polypeptide(L)'
;MVSTPRAMSSAVSLTVASNNVMSPPATSRQRGGWVSGQRLRTLAAGLFARNQPSESPTPRRTVLLLVTSDNGLSQRAALVLREAGHRVRTAVVSDAESALVATAPDDFDLIICPYLKVYIPEEIWRRWTTIIIHPGPPGDRGPSSLDWAIADGESTWGVTALQAREELDGGPVWAWRTFDLCAGVPKSAVYNDAVTAAAVECIQEVVDKFGTPGFVPLTSESVPRPVASATTRPVMKQADRAFSWSQDAPSIMRAINAADGFPGVNTELGLDRVFVYDAHLDAHVDADPGTILEYHHEAIRVATGAGTVWIGQARPEGPAGFKLPATAVVRPGTFVPQVQDSRYPGIDYHRDGDIGYLSFRCYNGAMSTAQCRRLADRLRWAIELDTKVLVLTGDYSGFSNGIHLNVIEAAADQAGEAWSNIKAINSVANQIVNCVDQVIVAAFTGNAGAGGVMLPLGADVVAARDGVVLNPHYATMGLFGSELHTYTLPVRVGDYQARRLLSECQPISIGQARQIGLVDAIGPRDPMLFESWLNKIATDLLVGDRRKAMLEKKRSRLALDPVAPYEQRELEEMKSDMFGDRNGFAEKRRKFVRKL
;
A
#
# COMPACT_ATOMS: atom_id res chain seq x y z
N MET A 1 12.25 32.58 72.61
CA MET A 1 13.24 33.11 71.65
C MET A 1 13.07 32.28 70.38
N VAL A 2 12.48 32.73 69.28
CA VAL A 2 12.61 34.03 68.59
C VAL A 2 11.24 34.46 68.04
N SER A 3 10.82 35.63 68.54
CA SER A 3 10.03 36.72 67.94
C SER A 3 9.44 36.60 66.52
N THR A 4 8.11 36.66 66.42
CA THR A 4 7.27 37.22 65.32
C THR A 4 7.26 38.78 65.36
N PRO A 5 6.38 39.58 64.68
CA PRO A 5 5.44 39.45 63.52
C PRO A 5 5.57 40.64 62.49
N ARG A 6 4.82 40.82 61.39
CA ARG A 6 3.43 41.37 61.16
C ARG A 6 3.45 41.98 59.72
N ALA A 7 2.41 42.16 58.90
CA ALA A 7 0.96 42.36 59.02
C ALA A 7 0.27 41.91 57.69
N MET A 8 -0.94 41.29 57.64
CA MET A 8 -2.31 41.84 57.78
C MET A 8 -2.57 43.10 56.92
N SER A 9 -3.67 43.33 56.19
CA SER A 9 -5.03 42.76 56.10
C SER A 9 -5.76 43.57 54.98
N SER A 10 -6.63 43.01 54.13
CA SER A 10 -8.13 43.16 54.12
C SER A 10 -8.53 43.25 52.62
N ALA A 11 -9.48 42.51 52.03
CA ALA A 11 -10.86 42.14 52.34
C ALA A 11 -11.84 43.34 52.34
N VAL A 12 -12.88 43.27 51.47
CA VAL A 12 -14.30 43.74 51.59
C VAL A 12 -14.92 43.64 50.17
N SER A 13 -15.73 42.61 49.87
CA SER A 13 -17.21 42.47 49.97
C SER A 13 -17.99 43.13 48.82
N LEU A 14 -18.70 42.37 47.96
CA LEU A 14 -20.09 41.86 48.11
C LEU A 14 -21.11 42.99 48.35
N THR A 15 -22.11 43.21 47.49
CA THR A 15 -23.45 42.55 47.59
C THR A 15 -24.26 42.81 46.29
N VAL A 16 -24.86 41.81 45.62
CA VAL A 16 -26.17 41.13 45.82
C VAL A 16 -27.39 41.87 45.26
N ALA A 17 -28.11 41.22 44.33
CA ALA A 17 -29.56 40.95 44.29
C ALA A 17 -29.93 40.53 42.85
N SER A 18 -30.81 39.57 42.53
CA SER A 18 -31.68 38.66 43.29
C SER A 18 -32.42 37.73 42.31
N ASN A 19 -33.09 36.71 42.87
CA ASN A 19 -34.18 35.86 42.35
C ASN A 19 -33.77 34.53 41.71
N ASN A 20 -33.92 33.41 42.45
CA ASN A 20 -35.12 32.53 42.56
C ASN A 20 -35.35 31.74 41.25
N VAL A 21 -35.56 30.42 41.19
CA VAL A 21 -36.03 29.44 42.19
C VAL A 21 -35.95 28.01 41.57
N MET A 22 -35.70 27.02 42.44
CA MET A 22 -36.04 25.57 42.41
C MET A 22 -35.65 24.60 41.27
N SER A 23 -35.01 23.51 41.71
CA SER A 23 -34.86 22.18 41.06
C SER A 23 -36.02 21.22 41.46
N PRO A 24 -35.98 19.92 41.11
CA PRO A 24 -36.60 19.22 39.96
C PRO A 24 -37.77 18.28 40.40
N PRO A 25 -38.46 17.50 39.52
CA PRO A 25 -38.02 16.11 39.21
C PRO A 25 -38.48 15.53 37.84
N ALA A 26 -38.16 14.25 37.60
CA ALA A 26 -38.26 13.48 36.35
C ALA A 26 -39.67 13.03 35.90
N THR A 27 -39.92 12.89 34.58
CA THR A 27 -40.22 11.61 33.85
C THR A 27 -40.83 11.80 32.43
N SER A 28 -40.27 11.03 31.49
CA SER A 28 -40.87 10.38 30.30
C SER A 28 -41.23 11.14 28.98
N ARG A 29 -40.60 10.63 27.91
CA ARG A 29 -41.09 10.31 26.53
C ARG A 29 -41.68 11.43 25.65
N GLN A 30 -40.98 11.71 24.53
CA GLN A 30 -41.48 11.62 23.14
C GLN A 30 -40.30 11.73 22.15
N ARG A 31 -39.85 10.60 21.57
CA ARG A 31 -39.90 10.28 20.12
C ARG A 31 -39.85 11.48 19.15
N GLY A 32 -38.72 11.61 18.46
CA GLY A 32 -38.57 12.23 17.14
C GLY A 32 -37.11 12.10 16.72
N GLY A 33 -36.72 11.63 15.55
CA GLY A 33 -37.40 11.07 14.39
C GLY A 33 -36.24 10.66 13.48
N TRP A 34 -36.16 9.38 13.15
CA TRP A 34 -35.11 8.83 12.30
C TRP A 34 -35.14 9.55 10.95
N VAL A 35 -34.06 10.25 10.62
CA VAL A 35 -33.88 10.81 9.28
C VAL A 35 -33.68 9.63 8.34
N SER A 36 -34.73 9.34 7.59
CA SER A 36 -34.90 8.20 6.68
C SER A 36 -33.73 8.02 5.71
N GLY A 37 -33.35 6.75 5.50
CA GLY A 37 -32.31 6.27 4.58
C GLY A 37 -32.57 6.48 3.08
N GLN A 38 -33.25 7.57 2.70
CA GLN A 38 -33.49 7.95 1.30
C GLN A 38 -32.51 9.01 0.77
N ARG A 39 -31.82 9.79 1.63
CA ARG A 39 -30.80 10.76 1.17
C ARG A 39 -29.43 10.15 0.85
N LEU A 40 -29.12 8.97 1.37
CA LEU A 40 -27.93 8.20 0.99
C LEU A 40 -28.07 7.46 -0.36
N ARG A 41 -29.29 7.30 -0.89
CA ARG A 41 -29.53 6.63 -2.18
C ARG A 41 -29.37 7.55 -3.40
N THR A 42 -29.43 8.87 -3.21
CA THR A 42 -29.42 9.83 -4.33
C THR A 42 -28.03 10.41 -4.62
N LEU A 43 -27.10 10.36 -3.66
CA LEU A 43 -25.68 10.70 -3.86
C LEU A 43 -24.85 9.53 -4.40
N ALA A 44 -25.30 8.29 -4.23
CA ALA A 44 -24.66 7.10 -4.80
C ALA A 44 -25.07 6.81 -6.26
N ALA A 45 -26.17 7.39 -6.75
CA ALA A 45 -26.68 7.11 -8.10
C ALA A 45 -26.05 8.01 -9.20
N GLY A 46 -25.50 9.17 -8.83
CA GLY A 46 -24.90 10.13 -9.78
C GLY A 46 -23.39 9.98 -10.02
N LEU A 47 -22.69 9.20 -9.18
CA LEU A 47 -21.26 8.92 -9.29
C LEU A 47 -20.94 7.52 -9.84
N PHE A 48 -21.98 6.71 -10.10
CA PHE A 48 -21.87 5.35 -10.64
C PHE A 48 -22.86 5.10 -11.77
N ALA A 49 -23.00 6.08 -12.69
CA ALA A 49 -23.43 5.74 -14.04
C ALA A 49 -22.31 4.93 -14.69
N ARG A 50 -22.25 3.62 -14.38
CA ARG A 50 -21.62 2.66 -15.28
C ARG A 50 -22.33 2.86 -16.61
N ASN A 51 -21.60 3.30 -17.63
CA ASN A 51 -22.05 3.09 -19.00
C ASN A 51 -22.48 1.62 -19.08
N GLN A 52 -23.74 1.38 -19.44
CA GLN A 52 -24.17 0.03 -19.73
C GLN A 52 -23.16 -0.57 -20.72
N PRO A 53 -22.70 -1.81 -20.51
CA PRO A 53 -21.78 -2.44 -21.45
C PRO A 53 -22.42 -2.37 -22.83
N SER A 54 -21.72 -1.76 -23.79
CA SER A 54 -22.20 -1.70 -25.17
C SER A 54 -22.45 -3.14 -25.63
N GLU A 55 -23.64 -3.43 -26.14
CA GLU A 55 -24.06 -4.79 -26.55
C GLU A 55 -23.28 -5.34 -27.77
N SER A 56 -22.35 -4.55 -28.34
CA SER A 56 -21.37 -5.05 -29.30
C SER A 56 -20.06 -5.43 -28.60
N PRO A 57 -19.57 -6.69 -28.70
CA PRO A 57 -18.28 -7.05 -28.15
C PRO A 57 -17.20 -6.23 -28.86
N THR A 58 -16.40 -5.48 -28.10
CA THR A 58 -15.24 -4.77 -28.62
C THR A 58 -14.36 -5.76 -29.39
N PRO A 59 -13.87 -5.42 -30.59
CA PRO A 59 -13.01 -6.32 -31.34
C PRO A 59 -11.82 -6.73 -30.49
N ARG A 60 -11.52 -8.03 -30.44
CA ARG A 60 -10.35 -8.53 -29.71
C ARG A 60 -9.09 -7.87 -30.26
N ARG A 61 -8.44 -7.06 -29.43
CA ARG A 61 -7.17 -6.36 -29.74
C ARG A 61 -5.96 -7.13 -29.24
N THR A 62 -4.83 -6.94 -29.90
CA THR A 62 -3.50 -7.32 -29.40
C THR A 62 -2.75 -6.07 -28.96
N VAL A 63 -2.48 -5.96 -27.66
CA VAL A 63 -1.88 -4.78 -27.02
C VAL A 63 -0.45 -5.11 -26.58
N LEU A 64 0.49 -4.24 -26.94
CA LEU A 64 1.85 -4.25 -26.39
C LEU A 64 1.96 -3.23 -25.27
N LEU A 65 2.29 -3.69 -24.06
CA LEU A 65 2.67 -2.83 -22.95
C LEU A 65 4.18 -2.61 -22.98
N LEU A 66 4.62 -1.37 -23.20
CA LEU A 66 6.02 -0.97 -23.05
C LEU A 66 6.21 -0.30 -21.68
N VAL A 67 7.07 -0.87 -20.85
CA VAL A 67 7.22 -0.44 -19.46
C VAL A 67 8.68 -0.36 -19.06
N THR A 68 9.06 0.60 -18.22
CA THR A 68 10.43 0.62 -17.64
C THR A 68 10.61 -0.45 -16.56
N SER A 69 9.52 -0.86 -15.93
CA SER A 69 9.48 -2.01 -15.02
C SER A 69 8.07 -2.56 -14.98
N ASP A 70 7.91 -3.87 -14.83
CA ASP A 70 6.60 -4.51 -14.65
C ASP A 70 6.09 -4.30 -13.21
N ASN A 71 5.71 -3.05 -12.92
CA ASN A 71 5.23 -2.60 -11.61
C ASN A 71 3.74 -2.90 -11.41
N GLY A 72 3.19 -2.55 -10.24
CA GLY A 72 1.79 -2.81 -9.91
C GLY A 72 0.78 -2.24 -10.92
N LEU A 73 1.02 -1.04 -11.48
CA LEU A 73 0.18 -0.47 -12.53
C LEU A 73 0.24 -1.28 -13.83
N SER A 74 1.46 -1.66 -14.25
CA SER A 74 1.68 -2.44 -15.48
C SER A 74 1.03 -3.82 -15.41
N GLN A 75 1.21 -4.52 -14.28
CA GLN A 75 0.58 -5.81 -14.02
C GLN A 75 -0.95 -5.69 -14.01
N ARG A 76 -1.50 -4.65 -13.35
CA ARG A 76 -2.93 -4.43 -13.29
C ARG A 76 -3.53 -4.11 -14.66
N ALA A 77 -2.86 -3.26 -15.45
CA ALA A 77 -3.28 -2.97 -16.81
C ALA A 77 -3.32 -4.24 -17.67
N ALA A 78 -2.29 -5.08 -17.58
CA ALA A 78 -2.25 -6.35 -18.30
C ALA A 78 -3.38 -7.29 -17.90
N LEU A 79 -3.65 -7.43 -16.60
CA LEU A 79 -4.72 -8.27 -16.06
C LEU A 79 -6.09 -7.81 -16.56
N VAL A 80 -6.40 -6.52 -16.40
CA VAL A 80 -7.71 -5.97 -16.78
C VAL A 80 -7.97 -6.09 -18.28
N LEU A 81 -6.95 -5.84 -19.12
CA LEU A 81 -7.08 -6.02 -20.56
C LEU A 81 -7.26 -7.49 -20.96
N ARG A 82 -6.56 -8.42 -20.30
CA ARG A 82 -6.75 -9.87 -20.54
C ARG A 82 -8.14 -10.34 -20.13
N GLU A 83 -8.66 -9.83 -19.01
CA GLU A 83 -10.02 -10.14 -18.53
C GLU A 83 -11.11 -9.58 -19.46
N ALA A 84 -10.84 -8.44 -20.11
CA ALA A 84 -11.68 -7.92 -21.19
C ALA A 84 -11.54 -8.68 -22.52
N GLY A 85 -10.71 -9.73 -22.58
CA GLY A 85 -10.57 -10.63 -23.74
C GLY A 85 -9.43 -10.28 -24.70
N HIS A 86 -8.68 -9.19 -24.45
CA HIS A 86 -7.56 -8.77 -25.30
C HIS A 86 -6.34 -9.70 -25.14
N ARG A 87 -5.49 -9.75 -26.17
CA ARG A 87 -4.15 -10.36 -26.06
C ARG A 87 -3.18 -9.29 -25.58
N VAL A 88 -2.39 -9.57 -24.54
CA VAL A 88 -1.48 -8.58 -23.97
C VAL A 88 -0.08 -9.16 -23.80
N ARG A 89 0.89 -8.53 -24.46
CA ARG A 89 2.32 -8.77 -24.29
C ARG A 89 2.93 -7.60 -23.53
N THR A 90 3.70 -7.87 -22.48
CA THR A 90 4.43 -6.85 -21.73
C THR A 90 5.92 -6.96 -22.05
N ALA A 91 6.57 -5.84 -22.36
CA ALA A 91 8.01 -5.78 -22.59
C ALA A 91 8.63 -4.71 -21.69
N VAL A 92 9.66 -5.11 -20.93
CA VAL A 92 10.45 -4.21 -20.10
C VAL A 92 11.55 -3.58 -20.95
N VAL A 93 11.63 -2.25 -20.96
CA VAL A 93 12.54 -1.47 -21.80
C VAL A 93 13.33 -0.46 -20.96
N SER A 94 14.63 -0.38 -21.19
CA SER A 94 15.58 0.49 -20.47
C SER A 94 16.11 1.64 -21.31
N ASP A 95 15.88 1.61 -22.63
CA ASP A 95 16.49 2.50 -23.62
C ASP A 95 15.75 2.38 -24.97
N ALA A 96 16.18 3.18 -25.95
CA ALA A 96 15.63 3.19 -27.30
C ALA A 96 15.80 1.84 -28.03
N GLU A 97 16.94 1.18 -27.87
CA GLU A 97 17.26 -0.08 -28.55
C GLU A 97 16.33 -1.21 -28.09
N SER A 98 16.16 -1.37 -26.78
CA SER A 98 15.23 -2.35 -26.20
C SER A 98 13.77 -2.08 -26.60
N ALA A 99 13.37 -0.83 -26.78
CA ALA A 99 12.05 -0.48 -27.31
C ALA A 99 11.86 -0.89 -28.78
N LEU A 100 12.88 -0.69 -29.63
CA LEU A 100 12.87 -1.13 -31.02
C LEU A 100 12.82 -2.67 -31.12
N VAL A 101 13.61 -3.37 -30.30
CA VAL A 101 13.58 -4.85 -30.23
C VAL A 101 12.20 -5.35 -29.79
N ALA A 102 11.58 -4.71 -28.79
CA ALA A 102 10.26 -5.09 -28.29
C ALA A 102 9.14 -4.92 -29.32
N THR A 103 9.30 -4.01 -30.28
CA THR A 103 8.32 -3.68 -31.33
C THR A 103 8.60 -4.38 -32.66
N ALA A 104 9.80 -4.91 -32.87
CA ALA A 104 10.20 -5.62 -34.09
C ALA A 104 9.27 -6.76 -34.55
N PRO A 105 8.61 -7.54 -33.67
CA PRO A 105 7.69 -8.61 -34.11
C PRO A 105 6.45 -8.11 -34.88
N ASP A 106 6.08 -6.84 -34.73
CA ASP A 106 4.90 -6.23 -35.39
C ASP A 106 3.60 -7.05 -35.23
N ASP A 107 3.44 -7.69 -34.06
CA ASP A 107 2.37 -8.63 -33.74
C ASP A 107 1.25 -8.01 -32.88
N PHE A 108 1.10 -6.68 -32.92
CA PHE A 108 0.20 -5.91 -32.06
C PHE A 108 -0.52 -4.80 -32.83
N ASP A 109 -1.70 -4.41 -32.33
CA ASP A 109 -2.52 -3.34 -32.91
C ASP A 109 -2.19 -1.96 -32.30
N LEU A 110 -1.86 -1.95 -31.01
CA LEU A 110 -1.77 -0.76 -30.17
C LEU A 110 -0.64 -0.90 -29.16
N ILE A 111 0.10 0.18 -28.93
CA ILE A 111 1.09 0.29 -27.85
C ILE A 111 0.51 1.15 -26.73
N ILE A 112 0.58 0.65 -25.50
CA ILE A 112 0.25 1.42 -24.30
C ILE A 112 1.48 1.41 -23.38
N CYS A 113 1.79 2.56 -22.79
CA CYS A 113 2.93 2.77 -21.93
C CYS A 113 2.45 3.20 -20.54
N PRO A 114 2.07 2.25 -19.65
CA PRO A 114 1.59 2.57 -18.31
C PRO A 114 2.63 3.24 -17.41
N TYR A 115 3.92 2.95 -17.63
CA TYR A 115 5.01 3.51 -16.84
C TYR A 115 6.32 3.50 -17.65
N LEU A 116 6.82 4.69 -17.97
CA LEU A 116 8.09 4.87 -18.69
C LEU A 116 8.97 5.93 -18.03
N LYS A 117 10.28 5.70 -18.09
CA LYS A 117 11.33 6.68 -17.76
C LYS A 117 12.20 7.04 -18.96
N VAL A 118 11.93 6.44 -20.12
CA VAL A 118 12.69 6.62 -21.34
C VAL A 118 11.79 7.13 -22.44
N TYR A 119 12.36 7.91 -23.35
CA TYR A 119 11.67 8.37 -24.54
C TYR A 119 11.43 7.20 -25.49
N ILE A 120 10.24 7.18 -26.11
CA ILE A 120 9.92 6.24 -27.17
C ILE A 120 10.50 6.79 -28.49
N PRO A 121 11.30 5.99 -29.23
CA PRO A 121 11.83 6.39 -30.54
C PRO A 121 10.74 6.84 -31.53
N GLU A 122 11.10 7.81 -32.37
CA GLU A 122 10.22 8.40 -33.38
C GLU A 122 9.66 7.36 -34.35
N GLU A 123 10.48 6.39 -34.73
CA GLU A 123 10.13 5.30 -35.62
C GLU A 123 8.98 4.45 -35.06
N ILE A 124 8.83 4.38 -33.73
CA ILE A 124 7.77 3.62 -33.08
C ILE A 124 6.45 4.40 -33.11
N TRP A 125 6.41 5.62 -32.56
CA TRP A 125 5.14 6.35 -32.43
C TRP A 125 4.64 6.97 -33.75
N ARG A 126 5.49 7.06 -34.78
CA ARG A 126 5.03 7.38 -36.15
C ARG A 126 4.36 6.20 -36.85
N ARG A 127 4.78 4.96 -36.53
CA ARG A 127 4.28 3.75 -37.18
C ARG A 127 3.04 3.19 -36.48
N TRP A 128 3.06 3.14 -35.15
CA TRP A 128 1.99 2.58 -34.35
C TRP A 128 1.34 3.63 -33.47
N THR A 129 0.05 3.46 -33.20
CA THR A 129 -0.60 4.27 -32.17
C THR A 129 0.02 3.91 -30.83
N THR A 130 0.68 4.89 -30.19
CA THR A 130 1.37 4.72 -28.92
C THR A 130 0.77 5.67 -27.91
N ILE A 131 0.25 5.11 -26.81
CA ILE A 131 -0.43 5.86 -25.76
C ILE A 131 0.40 5.84 -24.49
N ILE A 132 0.72 7.01 -23.95
CA ILE A 132 1.44 7.20 -22.69
C ILE A 132 0.43 7.50 -21.60
N ILE A 133 0.56 6.81 -20.47
CA ILE A 133 -0.22 7.11 -19.27
C ILE A 133 0.57 8.09 -18.41
N HIS A 134 0.07 9.31 -18.35
CA HIS A 134 0.66 10.41 -17.60
C HIS A 134 -0.05 10.58 -16.26
N PRO A 135 0.65 10.56 -15.11
CA PRO A 135 0.06 10.73 -13.79
C PRO A 135 -0.23 12.20 -13.46
N GLY A 136 -0.88 12.89 -14.41
CA GLY A 136 -1.33 14.27 -14.31
C GLY A 136 -2.63 14.50 -15.09
N PRO A 137 -3.47 15.45 -14.67
CA PRO A 137 -4.68 15.84 -15.38
C PRO A 137 -4.35 16.51 -16.72
N PRO A 138 -5.33 16.71 -17.62
CA PRO A 138 -5.09 17.31 -18.92
C PRO A 138 -4.28 18.62 -18.88
N GLY A 139 -3.12 18.53 -19.52
CA GLY A 139 -2.15 19.58 -19.76
C GLY A 139 -1.29 20.00 -18.56
N ASP A 140 -1.27 19.18 -17.52
CA ASP A 140 -0.04 18.95 -16.75
C ASP A 140 0.98 18.23 -17.64
N ARG A 141 2.26 18.62 -17.55
CA ARG A 141 3.33 18.01 -18.34
C ARG A 141 4.62 17.93 -17.53
N GLY A 142 5.38 16.85 -17.74
CA GLY A 142 6.72 16.69 -17.18
C GLY A 142 6.84 15.52 -16.19
N PRO A 143 8.07 15.15 -15.84
CA PRO A 143 8.36 13.86 -15.22
C PRO A 143 8.15 13.81 -13.69
N SER A 144 7.65 14.89 -13.08
CA SER A 144 7.50 15.02 -11.61
C SER A 144 6.09 15.51 -11.22
N SER A 145 5.06 15.17 -12.00
CA SER A 145 3.68 15.61 -11.82
C SER A 145 3.13 15.41 -10.42
N LEU A 146 3.15 14.18 -9.91
CA LEU A 146 2.66 13.88 -8.55
C LEU A 146 3.52 14.52 -7.47
N ASP A 147 4.82 14.65 -7.70
CA ASP A 147 5.72 15.32 -6.77
C ASP A 147 5.31 16.79 -6.58
N TRP A 148 5.09 17.50 -7.69
CA TRP A 148 4.63 18.89 -7.67
C TRP A 148 3.22 19.01 -7.07
N ALA A 149 2.27 18.17 -7.46
CA ALA A 149 0.90 18.23 -6.95
C ALA A 149 0.84 18.06 -5.42
N ILE A 150 1.62 17.12 -4.86
CA ILE A 150 1.66 16.89 -3.41
C ILE A 150 2.39 18.02 -2.69
N ALA A 151 3.51 18.51 -3.25
CA ALA A 151 4.28 19.61 -2.67
C ALA A 151 3.48 20.91 -2.64
N ASP A 152 2.76 21.22 -3.72
CA ASP A 152 1.93 22.42 -3.87
C ASP A 152 0.60 22.30 -3.08
N GLY A 153 0.29 21.10 -2.55
CA GLY A 153 -0.87 20.87 -1.68
C GLY A 153 -2.20 20.83 -2.43
N GLU A 154 -2.19 20.36 -3.68
CA GLU A 154 -3.39 20.21 -4.50
C GLU A 154 -4.42 19.30 -3.82
N SER A 155 -5.71 19.66 -3.90
CA SER A 155 -6.81 18.86 -3.36
C SER A 155 -7.44 17.92 -4.39
N THR A 156 -7.18 18.15 -5.67
CA THR A 156 -7.65 17.33 -6.79
C THR A 156 -6.53 17.15 -7.79
N TRP A 157 -6.36 15.94 -8.29
CA TRP A 157 -5.40 15.63 -9.34
C TRP A 157 -6.02 14.70 -10.38
N GLY A 158 -5.20 14.14 -11.29
CA GLY A 158 -5.73 13.27 -12.34
C GLY A 158 -4.69 12.43 -13.06
N VAL A 159 -5.18 11.68 -14.04
CA VAL A 159 -4.41 10.88 -15.00
C VAL A 159 -4.89 11.20 -16.40
N THR A 160 -3.96 11.21 -17.35
CA THR A 160 -4.23 11.45 -18.77
C THR A 160 -3.61 10.34 -19.61
N ALA A 161 -4.39 9.76 -20.51
CA ALA A 161 -3.87 8.92 -21.59
C ALA A 161 -3.63 9.79 -22.84
N LEU A 162 -2.37 10.02 -23.17
CA LEU A 162 -1.95 10.91 -24.25
C LEU A 162 -1.24 10.14 -25.37
N GLN A 163 -1.48 10.52 -26.61
CA GLN A 163 -0.80 9.90 -27.74
C GLN A 163 0.62 10.44 -27.88
N ALA A 164 1.61 9.56 -28.05
CA ALA A 164 2.99 9.96 -28.21
C ALA A 164 3.19 10.86 -29.45
N ARG A 165 4.02 11.89 -29.26
CA ARG A 165 4.47 12.88 -30.23
C ARG A 165 5.90 13.30 -29.87
N GLU A 166 6.50 14.14 -30.70
CA GLU A 166 7.81 14.74 -30.44
C GLU A 166 7.82 15.59 -29.16
N GLU A 167 6.74 16.33 -28.89
CA GLU A 167 6.60 17.12 -27.65
C GLU A 167 6.28 16.22 -26.45
N LEU A 168 7.09 16.32 -25.38
CA LEU A 168 6.89 15.61 -24.12
C LEU A 168 5.53 15.95 -23.50
N ASP A 169 4.73 14.92 -23.23
CA ASP A 169 3.37 15.00 -22.67
C ASP A 169 2.45 15.99 -23.41
N GLY A 170 2.75 16.26 -24.69
CA GLY A 170 2.09 17.29 -25.48
C GLY A 170 1.04 16.79 -26.46
N GLY A 171 0.95 15.48 -26.64
CA GLY A 171 0.10 14.90 -27.68
C GLY A 171 -1.40 14.88 -27.36
N PRO A 172 -2.24 14.53 -28.35
CA PRO A 172 -3.69 14.47 -28.20
C PRO A 172 -4.15 13.55 -27.07
N VAL A 173 -5.18 13.96 -26.33
CA VAL A 173 -5.74 13.26 -25.19
C VAL A 173 -6.81 12.27 -25.64
N TRP A 174 -6.63 11.00 -25.29
CA TRP A 174 -7.56 9.91 -25.58
C TRP A 174 -8.58 9.71 -24.47
N ALA A 175 -8.14 9.78 -23.21
CA ALA A 175 -8.97 9.63 -22.03
C ALA A 175 -8.30 10.33 -20.85
N TRP A 176 -9.09 10.72 -19.85
CA TRP A 176 -8.59 11.27 -18.59
C TRP A 176 -9.57 11.01 -17.45
N ARG A 177 -9.07 11.03 -16.22
CA ARG A 177 -9.85 10.95 -14.98
C ARG A 177 -9.26 11.89 -13.94
N THR A 178 -10.10 12.42 -13.07
CA THR A 178 -9.69 13.18 -11.87
C THR A 178 -10.03 12.39 -10.61
N PHE A 179 -9.32 12.66 -9.54
CA PHE A 179 -9.54 12.08 -8.22
C PHE A 179 -9.14 13.06 -7.12
N ASP A 180 -9.67 12.85 -5.92
CA ASP A 180 -9.31 13.64 -4.74
C ASP A 180 -7.89 13.29 -4.29
N LEU A 181 -7.07 14.32 -4.11
CA LEU A 181 -5.72 14.19 -3.58
C LEU A 181 -5.74 14.49 -2.07
N CYS A 182 -5.94 13.44 -1.27
CA CYS A 182 -6.05 13.56 0.17
C CYS A 182 -4.73 14.07 0.80
N ALA A 183 -4.83 15.12 1.62
CA ALA A 183 -3.70 15.64 2.36
C ALA A 183 -3.09 14.57 3.29
N GLY A 184 -1.76 14.59 3.43
CA GLY A 184 -1.04 13.66 4.32
C GLY A 184 -0.80 12.26 3.75
N VAL A 185 -1.31 11.93 2.57
CA VAL A 185 -1.04 10.65 1.91
C VAL A 185 0.28 10.72 1.14
N PRO A 186 1.21 9.75 1.31
CA PRO A 186 2.48 9.73 0.59
C PRO A 186 2.28 9.40 -0.90
N LYS A 187 3.18 9.92 -1.75
CA LYS A 187 3.13 9.74 -3.21
C LYS A 187 2.99 8.28 -3.64
N SER A 188 3.73 7.39 -2.99
CA SER A 188 3.70 5.94 -3.25
C SER A 188 2.30 5.35 -3.07
N ALA A 189 1.58 5.76 -2.01
CA ALA A 189 0.20 5.32 -1.75
C ALA A 189 -0.78 5.91 -2.77
N VAL A 190 -0.67 7.21 -3.11
CA VAL A 190 -1.48 7.84 -4.16
C VAL A 190 -1.28 7.14 -5.51
N TYR A 191 -0.04 6.82 -5.86
CA TYR A 191 0.30 6.11 -7.10
C TYR A 191 -0.33 4.72 -7.16
N ASN A 192 -0.19 3.94 -6.08
CA ASN A 192 -0.66 2.56 -6.00
C ASN A 192 -2.18 2.42 -5.93
N ASP A 193 -2.91 3.46 -5.53
CA ASP A 193 -4.37 3.44 -5.39
C ASP A 193 -5.09 4.33 -6.43
N ALA A 194 -5.19 5.64 -6.16
CA ALA A 194 -6.01 6.56 -6.96
C ALA A 194 -5.49 6.73 -8.41
N VAL A 195 -4.18 6.90 -8.60
CA VAL A 195 -3.57 7.01 -9.94
C VAL A 195 -3.74 5.71 -10.70
N THR A 196 -3.48 4.57 -10.05
CA THR A 196 -3.64 3.26 -10.68
C THR A 196 -5.10 2.98 -11.06
N ALA A 197 -6.08 3.44 -10.26
CA ALA A 197 -7.50 3.40 -10.61
C ALA A 197 -7.80 4.14 -11.91
N ALA A 198 -7.47 5.43 -11.91
CA ALA A 198 -7.71 6.35 -12.99
C ALA A 198 -7.01 5.90 -14.29
N ALA A 199 -5.77 5.44 -14.18
CA ALA A 199 -4.98 4.93 -15.29
C ALA A 199 -5.63 3.71 -15.95
N VAL A 200 -6.08 2.73 -15.17
CA VAL A 200 -6.70 1.52 -15.71
C VAL A 200 -8.01 1.85 -16.45
N GLU A 201 -8.83 2.75 -15.90
CA GLU A 201 -10.04 3.21 -16.59
C GLU A 201 -9.71 3.91 -17.91
N CYS A 202 -8.67 4.76 -17.92
CA CYS A 202 -8.20 5.42 -19.14
C CYS A 202 -7.68 4.40 -20.17
N ILE A 203 -6.96 3.38 -19.73
CA ILE A 203 -6.42 2.30 -20.58
C ILE A 203 -7.56 1.52 -21.24
N GLN A 204 -8.61 1.16 -20.50
CA GLN A 204 -9.77 0.48 -21.06
C GLN A 204 -10.48 1.37 -22.09
N GLU A 205 -10.74 2.63 -21.75
CA GLU A 205 -11.39 3.59 -22.65
C GLU A 205 -10.56 3.83 -23.93
N VAL A 206 -9.24 3.85 -23.83
CA VAL A 206 -8.33 3.92 -24.99
C VAL A 206 -8.52 2.73 -25.92
N VAL A 207 -8.57 1.51 -25.37
CA VAL A 207 -8.74 0.30 -26.17
C VAL A 207 -10.12 0.23 -26.83
N ASP A 208 -11.16 0.69 -26.13
CA ASP A 208 -12.53 0.78 -26.67
C ASP A 208 -12.62 1.81 -27.80
N LYS A 209 -11.96 2.96 -27.66
CA LYS A 209 -11.90 4.00 -28.69
C LYS A 209 -11.03 3.59 -29.88
N PHE A 210 -10.03 2.74 -29.66
CA PHE A 210 -9.10 2.35 -30.70
C PHE A 210 -9.80 1.62 -31.86
N GLY A 211 -9.70 2.21 -33.06
CA GLY A 211 -10.34 1.70 -34.27
C GLY A 211 -11.85 1.94 -34.35
N THR A 212 -12.43 2.72 -33.43
CA THR A 212 -13.83 3.16 -33.55
C THR A 212 -13.96 4.19 -34.68
N PRO A 213 -14.84 3.97 -35.68
CA PRO A 213 -15.00 4.91 -36.80
C PRO A 213 -15.37 6.33 -36.34
N GLY A 214 -14.65 7.33 -36.85
CA GLY A 214 -14.90 8.74 -36.56
C GLY A 214 -14.39 9.23 -35.20
N PHE A 215 -13.79 8.37 -34.37
CA PHE A 215 -13.13 8.82 -33.15
C PHE A 215 -11.88 9.65 -33.48
N VAL A 216 -11.77 10.83 -32.86
CA VAL A 216 -10.58 11.70 -32.93
C VAL A 216 -10.22 12.11 -31.49
N PRO A 217 -8.97 11.94 -31.05
CA PRO A 217 -8.54 12.37 -29.71
C PRO A 217 -8.54 13.90 -29.60
N LEU A 218 -8.75 14.41 -28.38
CA LEU A 218 -8.84 15.85 -28.13
C LEU A 218 -7.46 16.51 -28.22
N THR A 219 -7.40 17.68 -28.85
CA THR A 219 -6.16 18.48 -28.92
C THR A 219 -5.94 19.24 -27.61
N SER A 220 -4.71 19.73 -27.40
CA SER A 220 -4.36 20.59 -26.25
C SER A 220 -5.23 21.86 -26.14
N GLU A 221 -5.77 22.34 -27.25
CA GLU A 221 -6.64 23.52 -27.34
C GLU A 221 -8.11 23.22 -26.97
N SER A 222 -8.57 21.99 -27.23
CA SER A 222 -9.97 21.59 -27.05
C SER A 222 -10.21 20.77 -25.78
N VAL A 223 -9.14 20.23 -25.18
CA VAL A 223 -9.26 19.41 -23.97
C VAL A 223 -9.66 20.27 -22.76
N PRO A 224 -10.65 19.84 -21.94
CA PRO A 224 -10.99 20.52 -20.69
C PRO A 224 -9.80 20.62 -19.73
N ARG A 225 -9.78 21.68 -18.90
CA ARG A 225 -8.77 21.92 -17.86
C ARG A 225 -9.41 21.79 -16.46
N PRO A 226 -9.62 20.56 -15.96
CA PRO A 226 -10.33 20.35 -14.70
C PRO A 226 -9.51 20.78 -13.46
N VAL A 227 -8.18 20.85 -13.59
CA VAL A 227 -7.27 21.33 -12.54
C VAL A 227 -6.56 22.57 -13.09
N ALA A 228 -6.91 23.74 -12.56
CA ALA A 228 -6.46 25.02 -13.12
C ALA A 228 -4.95 25.26 -12.98
N SER A 229 -4.32 24.66 -11.98
CA SER A 229 -2.87 24.72 -11.73
C SER A 229 -2.04 23.78 -12.60
N ALA A 230 -2.69 22.86 -13.33
CA ALA A 230 -2.02 21.89 -14.21
C ALA A 230 -1.28 22.59 -15.35
N THR A 231 0.06 22.47 -15.35
CA THR A 231 0.94 23.17 -16.29
C THR A 231 2.19 22.35 -16.57
N THR A 232 3.03 22.81 -17.50
CA THR A 232 4.35 22.22 -17.75
C THR A 232 5.30 22.57 -16.60
N ARG A 233 5.84 21.55 -15.93
CA ARG A 233 6.82 21.72 -14.84
C ARG A 233 8.12 20.95 -15.15
N PRO A 234 9.29 21.49 -14.75
CA PRO A 234 10.55 20.76 -14.88
C PRO A 234 10.60 19.56 -13.92
N VAL A 235 11.61 18.70 -14.11
CA VAL A 235 11.98 17.68 -13.11
C VAL A 235 12.19 18.37 -11.76
N MET A 236 11.51 17.89 -10.71
CA MET A 236 11.69 18.42 -9.36
C MET A 236 13.03 17.93 -8.78
N LYS A 237 13.95 18.87 -8.55
CA LYS A 237 15.31 18.64 -8.02
C LYS A 237 15.30 18.55 -6.50
N GLN A 238 16.42 18.14 -5.90
CA GLN A 238 16.54 18.12 -4.43
C GLN A 238 16.44 19.52 -3.80
N ALA A 239 16.90 20.56 -4.50
CA ALA A 239 16.74 21.94 -4.04
C ALA A 239 15.27 22.35 -3.90
N ASP A 240 14.39 21.84 -4.78
CA ASP A 240 12.95 22.11 -4.74
C ASP A 240 12.23 21.32 -3.62
N ARG A 241 12.86 20.25 -3.13
CA ARG A 241 12.33 19.35 -2.09
C ARG A 241 12.81 19.71 -0.69
N ALA A 242 13.81 20.58 -0.60
CA ALA A 242 14.48 20.90 0.65
C ALA A 242 13.52 21.57 1.63
N PHE A 243 13.61 21.19 2.89
CA PHE A 243 12.93 21.85 4.00
C PHE A 243 13.94 22.20 5.08
N SER A 244 13.56 23.13 5.96
CA SER A 244 14.27 23.36 7.23
C SER A 244 13.52 22.67 8.35
N TRP A 245 14.24 22.02 9.27
CA TRP A 245 13.61 21.44 10.47
C TRP A 245 12.89 22.50 11.31
N SER A 246 13.23 23.79 11.17
CA SER A 246 12.53 24.92 11.82
C SER A 246 11.12 25.21 11.27
N GLN A 247 10.68 24.53 10.20
CA GLN A 247 9.30 24.60 9.71
C GLN A 247 8.36 23.77 10.59
N ASP A 248 7.04 23.93 10.38
CA ASP A 248 6.03 23.09 11.04
C ASP A 248 6.04 21.65 10.52
N ALA A 249 5.67 20.70 11.38
CA ALA A 249 5.64 19.27 11.07
C ALA A 249 4.77 18.92 9.84
N PRO A 250 3.55 19.48 9.65
CA PRO A 250 2.78 19.26 8.42
C PRO A 250 3.50 19.67 7.13
N SER A 251 4.19 20.82 7.11
CA SER A 251 4.96 21.27 5.94
C SER A 251 6.13 20.31 5.63
N ILE A 252 6.86 19.87 6.66
CA ILE A 252 7.96 18.90 6.51
C ILE A 252 7.42 17.56 6.00
N MET A 253 6.34 17.04 6.60
CA MET A 253 5.70 15.80 6.16
C MET A 253 5.24 15.88 4.70
N ARG A 254 4.69 17.02 4.27
CA ARG A 254 4.27 17.23 2.87
C ARG A 254 5.44 17.11 1.89
N ALA A 255 6.58 17.74 2.21
CA ALA A 255 7.80 17.65 1.41
C ALA A 255 8.30 16.19 1.32
N ILE A 256 8.29 15.47 2.44
CA ILE A 256 8.68 14.04 2.48
C ILE A 256 7.70 13.19 1.67
N ASN A 257 6.39 13.40 1.84
CA ASN A 257 5.33 12.67 1.14
C ASN A 257 5.40 12.85 -0.38
N ALA A 258 5.75 14.04 -0.89
CA ALA A 258 5.97 14.30 -2.32
C ALA A 258 7.14 13.48 -2.91
N ALA A 259 8.11 13.09 -2.08
CA ALA A 259 9.27 12.30 -2.47
C ALA A 259 9.22 10.85 -1.97
N ASP A 260 8.14 10.44 -1.29
CA ASP A 260 7.99 9.08 -0.75
C ASP A 260 7.90 8.05 -1.89
N GLY A 261 8.43 6.86 -1.66
CA GLY A 261 8.66 5.84 -2.69
C GLY A 261 9.95 6.10 -3.46
N PHE A 262 10.12 7.28 -4.04
CA PHE A 262 11.33 7.75 -4.74
C PHE A 262 11.18 9.24 -5.07
N PRO A 263 12.23 10.09 -5.01
CA PRO A 263 13.63 9.81 -4.68
C PRO A 263 14.01 10.01 -3.21
N GLY A 264 13.05 10.38 -2.36
CA GLY A 264 13.27 10.84 -0.99
C GLY A 264 13.75 12.30 -0.92
N VAL A 265 13.73 12.85 0.28
CA VAL A 265 14.24 14.21 0.56
C VAL A 265 15.59 14.09 1.25
N ASN A 266 16.64 14.66 0.64
CA ASN A 266 17.97 14.73 1.22
C ASN A 266 17.97 15.77 2.35
N THR A 267 18.39 15.36 3.55
CA THR A 267 18.48 16.23 4.72
C THR A 267 19.61 15.78 5.64
N GLU A 268 20.04 16.68 6.52
CA GLU A 268 20.94 16.37 7.63
C GLU A 268 20.09 15.94 8.83
N LEU A 269 20.44 14.80 9.42
CA LEU A 269 19.75 14.26 10.59
C LEU A 269 20.73 13.48 11.46
N GLY A 270 20.88 13.90 12.72
CA GLY A 270 21.90 13.34 13.60
C GLY A 270 23.31 13.62 13.07
N LEU A 271 24.11 12.57 12.88
CA LEU A 271 25.47 12.64 12.33
C LEU A 271 25.53 12.33 10.82
N ASP A 272 24.37 12.13 10.18
CA ASP A 272 24.31 11.58 8.83
C ASP A 272 23.56 12.50 7.86
N ARG A 273 23.95 12.42 6.59
CA ARG A 273 23.21 12.98 5.47
C ARG A 273 22.47 11.87 4.75
N VAL A 274 21.15 11.97 4.73
CA VAL A 274 20.27 10.85 4.35
C VAL A 274 19.11 11.34 3.49
N PHE A 275 18.55 10.44 2.69
CA PHE A 275 17.23 10.62 2.11
C PHE A 275 16.18 10.02 3.05
N VAL A 276 15.21 10.82 3.48
CA VAL A 276 14.14 10.39 4.41
C VAL A 276 12.84 10.06 3.68
N TYR A 277 12.07 9.15 4.27
CA TYR A 277 10.76 8.68 3.81
C TYR A 277 9.90 8.30 5.02
N ASP A 278 8.64 7.97 4.76
CA ASP A 278 7.72 7.41 5.74
C ASP A 278 7.46 8.35 6.93
N ALA A 279 7.03 9.57 6.61
CA ALA A 279 6.80 10.63 7.59
C ALA A 279 5.41 10.53 8.24
N HIS A 280 5.35 10.63 9.57
CA HIS A 280 4.08 10.68 10.32
C HIS A 280 4.11 11.79 11.35
N LEU A 281 3.01 12.52 11.49
CA LEU A 281 2.90 13.58 12.50
C LEU A 281 2.76 13.00 13.90
N ASP A 282 3.29 13.73 14.88
CA ASP A 282 3.08 13.43 16.28
C ASP A 282 3.02 14.72 17.12
N ALA A 283 2.60 14.58 18.38
CA ALA A 283 2.43 15.70 19.30
C ALA A 283 3.72 16.51 19.44
N HIS A 284 3.55 17.80 19.69
CA HIS A 284 4.69 18.69 19.92
C HIS A 284 5.44 18.31 21.19
N VAL A 285 6.75 18.53 21.15
CA VAL A 285 7.68 18.40 22.28
C VAL A 285 8.60 19.60 22.24
N ASP A 286 8.79 20.24 23.38
CA ASP A 286 9.70 21.38 23.53
C ASP A 286 11.15 20.91 23.40
N ALA A 287 11.72 21.08 22.20
CA ALA A 287 13.10 20.77 21.88
C ALA A 287 13.55 21.57 20.63
N ASP A 288 14.87 21.73 20.47
CA ASP A 288 15.40 22.44 19.31
C ASP A 288 15.05 21.70 18.00
N PRO A 289 14.59 22.40 16.95
CA PRO A 289 14.23 21.78 15.68
C PRO A 289 15.38 20.96 15.08
N GLY A 290 15.08 19.74 14.60
CA GLY A 290 16.06 18.78 14.07
C GLY A 290 16.63 17.83 15.13
N THR A 291 16.31 18.04 16.41
CA THR A 291 16.71 17.11 17.48
C THR A 291 15.99 15.78 17.32
N ILE A 292 16.74 14.67 17.32
CA ILE A 292 16.16 13.32 17.40
C ILE A 292 15.77 13.07 18.86
N LEU A 293 14.47 12.94 19.09
CA LEU A 293 13.88 12.84 20.43
C LEU A 293 13.87 11.41 20.94
N GLU A 294 13.52 10.46 20.07
CA GLU A 294 13.25 9.07 20.44
C GLU A 294 13.57 8.13 19.27
N TYR A 295 14.00 6.93 19.62
CA TYR A 295 14.02 5.78 18.73
C TYR A 295 12.91 4.82 19.18
N HIS A 296 12.07 4.41 18.24
CA HIS A 296 11.00 3.45 18.50
C HIS A 296 10.98 2.41 17.40
N HIS A 297 11.35 1.18 17.76
CA HIS A 297 11.50 0.06 16.84
C HIS A 297 12.36 0.40 15.60
N GLU A 298 11.73 0.74 14.48
CA GLU A 298 12.35 1.00 13.19
C GLU A 298 12.30 2.48 12.77
N ALA A 299 11.66 3.32 13.58
CA ALA A 299 11.45 4.74 13.32
C ALA A 299 12.14 5.63 14.36
N ILE A 300 12.37 6.88 13.98
CA ILE A 300 12.91 7.93 14.85
C ILE A 300 11.95 9.12 14.89
N ARG A 301 11.76 9.75 16.05
CA ARG A 301 10.97 10.98 16.18
C ARG A 301 11.88 12.19 16.19
N VAL A 302 11.54 13.20 15.40
CA VAL A 302 12.34 14.42 15.23
C VAL A 302 11.52 15.64 15.62
N ALA A 303 12.13 16.52 16.43
CA ALA A 303 11.57 17.84 16.75
C ALA A 303 11.53 18.73 15.52
N THR A 304 10.50 19.57 15.42
CA THR A 304 10.35 20.55 14.33
C THR A 304 10.07 21.93 14.92
N GLY A 305 9.95 22.97 14.08
CA GLY A 305 9.56 24.30 14.54
C GLY A 305 8.20 24.34 15.24
N ALA A 306 7.27 23.45 14.85
CA ALA A 306 6.00 23.24 15.54
C ALA A 306 5.48 21.81 15.29
N GLY A 307 5.21 21.06 16.36
CA GLY A 307 4.93 19.62 16.29
C GLY A 307 6.19 18.75 16.22
N THR A 308 6.02 17.45 15.97
CA THR A 308 7.11 16.50 15.72
C THR A 308 6.77 15.61 14.52
N VAL A 309 7.81 15.03 13.90
CA VAL A 309 7.66 14.10 12.76
C VAL A 309 8.41 12.81 13.06
N TRP A 310 7.73 11.68 12.92
CA TRP A 310 8.37 10.36 12.84
C TRP A 310 8.90 10.13 11.43
N ILE A 311 10.11 9.56 11.34
CA ILE A 311 10.72 9.09 10.11
C ILE A 311 10.88 7.58 10.22
N GLY A 312 10.10 6.84 9.42
CA GLY A 312 10.13 5.38 9.42
C GLY A 312 11.27 4.76 8.63
N GLN A 313 11.75 5.45 7.60
CA GLN A 313 12.75 4.91 6.67
C GLN A 313 13.75 5.98 6.25
N ALA A 314 15.00 5.55 6.08
CA ALA A 314 16.07 6.39 5.57
C ALA A 314 16.91 5.63 4.55
N ARG A 315 17.62 6.37 3.70
CA ARG A 315 18.62 5.84 2.78
C ARG A 315 19.88 6.69 2.90
N PRO A 316 21.06 6.10 3.19
CA PRO A 316 22.32 6.83 3.17
C PRO A 316 22.54 7.55 1.84
N GLU A 317 23.15 8.74 1.88
CA GLU A 317 23.60 9.40 0.66
C GLU A 317 24.70 8.57 -0.05
N GLY A 318 24.68 8.58 -1.38
CA GLY A 318 25.66 7.89 -2.22
C GLY A 318 25.09 6.78 -3.10
N PRO A 319 25.88 6.28 -4.08
CA PRO A 319 25.40 5.39 -5.14
C PRO A 319 25.06 3.97 -4.65
N ALA A 320 25.60 3.55 -3.50
CA ALA A 320 25.34 2.23 -2.93
C ALA A 320 24.19 2.20 -1.92
N GLY A 321 23.61 3.36 -1.58
CA GLY A 321 22.55 3.46 -0.58
C GLY A 321 21.23 2.88 -1.07
N PHE A 322 20.58 2.10 -0.21
CA PHE A 322 19.20 1.64 -0.39
C PHE A 322 18.40 1.91 0.90
N LYS A 323 17.07 1.85 0.80
CA LYS A 323 16.18 2.18 1.92
C LYS A 323 16.26 1.14 3.04
N LEU A 324 16.31 1.60 4.27
CA LEU A 324 16.30 0.80 5.49
C LEU A 324 15.46 1.50 6.56
N PRO A 325 15.06 0.78 7.63
CA PRO A 325 14.59 1.39 8.86
C PRO A 325 15.46 2.58 9.27
N ALA A 326 14.85 3.70 9.65
CA ALA A 326 15.59 4.91 10.00
C ALA A 326 16.59 4.66 11.14
N THR A 327 16.21 3.80 12.10
CA THR A 327 17.06 3.41 13.24
C THR A 327 18.30 2.61 12.86
N ALA A 328 18.33 2.00 11.67
CA ALA A 328 19.49 1.26 11.15
C ALA A 328 20.48 2.15 10.37
N VAL A 329 20.07 3.38 10.05
CA VAL A 329 20.83 4.30 9.18
C VAL A 329 21.31 5.52 9.93
N VAL A 330 20.42 6.17 10.69
CA VAL A 330 20.68 7.46 11.31
C VAL A 330 21.38 7.25 12.64
N ARG A 331 22.57 7.83 12.79
CA ARG A 331 23.33 7.85 14.03
C ARG A 331 23.01 9.12 14.81
N PRO A 332 22.61 9.02 16.08
CA PRO A 332 22.31 10.21 16.86
C PRO A 332 23.60 10.95 17.22
N GLY A 333 23.56 12.29 17.23
CA GLY A 333 24.70 13.11 17.66
C GLY A 333 24.88 13.17 19.18
N THR A 334 23.86 12.79 19.91
CA THR A 334 23.80 12.74 21.38
C THR A 334 23.09 11.46 21.83
N PHE A 335 23.01 11.20 23.13
CA PHE A 335 22.20 10.08 23.64
C PHE A 335 20.71 10.34 23.38
N VAL A 336 20.01 9.33 22.86
CA VAL A 336 18.57 9.39 22.58
C VAL A 336 17.90 8.16 23.20
N PRO A 337 16.80 8.33 23.96
CA PRO A 337 16.10 7.21 24.57
C PRO A 337 15.48 6.27 23.53
N GLN A 338 15.50 4.98 23.86
CA GLN A 338 14.70 3.96 23.20
C GLN A 338 13.40 3.81 23.97
N VAL A 339 12.26 4.08 23.34
CA VAL A 339 10.93 3.96 23.97
C VAL A 339 10.24 2.68 23.52
N GLN A 340 9.35 2.14 24.36
CA GLN A 340 8.55 0.95 24.05
C GLN A 340 7.15 1.33 23.56
N ASP A 341 6.52 2.31 24.20
CA ASP A 341 5.22 2.85 23.79
C ASP A 341 5.41 4.09 22.91
N SER A 342 4.76 4.08 21.74
CA SER A 342 4.81 5.19 20.78
C SER A 342 3.52 5.25 19.96
N ARG A 343 3.24 6.43 19.40
CA ARG A 343 2.17 6.65 18.43
C ARG A 343 2.60 6.39 16.99
N TYR A 344 3.83 5.94 16.75
CA TYR A 344 4.28 5.56 15.42
C TYR A 344 3.42 4.41 14.86
N PRO A 345 2.83 4.55 13.65
CA PRO A 345 1.97 3.51 13.09
C PRO A 345 2.76 2.22 12.77
N GLY A 346 2.38 1.12 13.43
CA GLY A 346 3.05 -0.18 13.29
C GLY A 346 2.07 -1.34 13.34
N ILE A 347 1.66 -1.74 14.53
CA ILE A 347 0.66 -2.80 14.73
C ILE A 347 -0.38 -2.23 15.69
N ASP A 348 -1.63 -2.23 15.27
CA ASP A 348 -2.75 -1.74 16.08
C ASP A 348 -3.72 -2.86 16.38
N TYR A 349 -4.38 -2.76 17.53
CA TYR A 349 -5.54 -3.60 17.80
C TYR A 349 -6.63 -2.83 18.51
N HIS A 350 -7.85 -3.00 18.04
CA HIS A 350 -9.05 -2.53 18.71
C HIS A 350 -10.08 -3.65 18.82
N ARG A 351 -10.98 -3.52 19.81
CA ARG A 351 -12.06 -4.48 20.06
C ARG A 351 -13.40 -3.78 19.91
N ASP A 352 -14.31 -4.43 19.19
CA ASP A 352 -15.73 -4.07 19.15
C ASP A 352 -16.56 -5.31 19.53
N GLY A 353 -17.06 -5.32 20.78
CA GLY A 353 -17.82 -6.44 21.32
C GLY A 353 -17.05 -7.76 21.27
N ASP A 354 -17.55 -8.71 20.50
CA ASP A 354 -16.96 -10.04 20.30
C ASP A 354 -15.97 -10.12 19.12
N ILE A 355 -15.61 -8.97 18.52
CA ILE A 355 -14.72 -8.89 17.36
C ILE A 355 -13.44 -8.16 17.77
N GLY A 356 -12.30 -8.81 17.57
CA GLY A 356 -10.99 -8.17 17.62
C GLY A 356 -10.56 -7.76 16.21
N TYR A 357 -9.94 -6.60 16.08
CA TYR A 357 -9.36 -6.12 14.84
C TYR A 357 -7.88 -5.90 15.07
N LEU A 358 -7.04 -6.59 14.31
CA LEU A 358 -5.59 -6.45 14.35
C LEU A 358 -5.11 -5.99 12.98
N SER A 359 -4.52 -4.81 12.93
CA SER A 359 -3.91 -4.29 11.71
C SER A 359 -2.40 -4.22 11.86
N PHE A 360 -1.67 -4.44 10.77
CA PHE A 360 -0.23 -4.27 10.73
C PHE A 360 0.21 -3.47 9.50
N ARG A 361 1.26 -2.70 9.69
CA ARG A 361 1.87 -1.84 8.69
C ARG A 361 3.30 -2.25 8.44
N CYS A 362 3.62 -2.51 7.18
CA CYS A 362 4.98 -2.79 6.74
C CYS A 362 5.26 -1.90 5.54
N TYR A 363 6.20 -0.95 5.66
CA TYR A 363 6.54 -0.05 4.57
C TYR A 363 6.93 -0.84 3.31
N ASN A 364 6.29 -0.55 2.16
CA ASN A 364 6.38 -1.33 0.92
C ASN A 364 6.03 -2.82 1.04
N GLY A 365 5.29 -3.22 2.07
CA GLY A 365 4.95 -4.61 2.37
C GLY A 365 6.13 -5.48 2.83
N ALA A 366 7.32 -4.91 3.06
CA ALA A 366 8.50 -5.70 3.45
C ALA A 366 8.52 -5.95 4.96
N MET A 367 8.51 -7.21 5.38
CA MET A 367 8.38 -7.59 6.80
C MET A 367 9.73 -8.00 7.40
N SER A 368 10.34 -7.15 8.22
CA SER A 368 11.63 -7.45 8.87
C SER A 368 11.48 -8.54 9.93
N THR A 369 12.58 -9.20 10.31
CA THR A 369 12.58 -10.19 11.41
C THR A 369 11.97 -9.61 12.69
N ALA A 370 12.33 -8.37 13.04
CA ALA A 370 11.83 -7.70 14.24
C ALA A 370 10.33 -7.39 14.14
N GLN A 371 9.84 -6.92 12.98
CA GLN A 371 8.41 -6.70 12.74
C GLN A 371 7.61 -7.99 12.86
N CYS A 372 8.08 -9.06 12.24
CA CYS A 372 7.40 -10.36 12.26
C CYS A 372 7.28 -10.91 13.68
N ARG A 373 8.33 -10.78 14.51
CA ARG A 373 8.28 -11.18 15.92
C ARG A 373 7.23 -10.37 16.70
N ARG A 374 7.23 -9.03 16.55
CA ARG A 374 6.20 -8.17 17.18
C ARG A 374 4.80 -8.53 16.73
N LEU A 375 4.60 -8.80 15.44
CA LEU A 375 3.32 -9.22 14.90
C LEU A 375 2.88 -10.59 15.43
N ALA A 376 3.78 -11.56 15.49
CA ALA A 376 3.50 -12.87 16.07
C ALA A 376 3.11 -12.78 17.55
N ASP A 377 3.81 -11.93 18.32
CA ASP A 377 3.51 -11.69 19.73
C ASP A 377 2.16 -11.00 19.92
N ARG A 378 1.87 -9.96 19.12
CA ARG A 378 0.59 -9.26 19.18
C ARG A 378 -0.58 -10.11 18.73
N LEU A 379 -0.38 -10.93 17.70
CA LEU A 379 -1.37 -11.88 17.20
C LEU A 379 -1.66 -12.97 18.23
N ARG A 380 -0.63 -13.54 18.86
CA ARG A 380 -0.78 -14.51 19.96
C ARG A 380 -1.59 -13.92 21.11
N TRP A 381 -1.23 -12.71 21.55
CA TRP A 381 -1.99 -11.99 22.57
C TRP A 381 -3.45 -11.76 22.16
N ALA A 382 -3.72 -11.38 20.91
CA ALA A 382 -5.08 -11.14 20.42
C ALA A 382 -5.91 -12.43 20.36
N ILE A 383 -5.28 -13.56 20.02
CA ILE A 383 -5.91 -14.89 19.99
C ILE A 383 -6.27 -15.37 21.41
N GLU A 384 -5.50 -14.99 22.43
CA GLU A 384 -5.77 -15.33 23.84
C GLU A 384 -6.92 -14.53 24.46
N LEU A 385 -7.39 -13.46 23.80
CA LEU A 385 -8.57 -12.72 24.24
C LEU A 385 -9.87 -13.51 24.02
N ASP A 386 -10.92 -13.11 24.74
CA ASP A 386 -12.23 -13.76 24.75
C ASP A 386 -13.13 -13.42 23.53
N THR A 387 -12.59 -12.73 22.52
CA THR A 387 -13.27 -12.44 21.25
C THR A 387 -13.60 -13.73 20.49
N LYS A 388 -14.59 -13.68 19.61
CA LYS A 388 -15.06 -14.83 18.81
C LYS A 388 -14.55 -14.79 17.37
N VAL A 389 -14.29 -13.59 16.87
CA VAL A 389 -13.78 -13.33 15.53
C VAL A 389 -12.59 -12.39 15.64
N LEU A 390 -11.51 -12.69 14.92
CA LEU A 390 -10.36 -11.82 14.77
C LEU A 390 -10.22 -11.40 13.30
N VAL A 391 -10.30 -10.11 13.02
CA VAL A 391 -10.07 -9.54 11.69
C VAL A 391 -8.61 -9.11 11.60
N LEU A 392 -7.89 -9.66 10.62
CA LEU A 392 -6.48 -9.36 10.35
C LEU A 392 -6.37 -8.58 9.03
N THR A 393 -5.84 -7.36 9.09
CA THR A 393 -5.65 -6.51 7.91
C THR A 393 -4.20 -6.01 7.81
N GLY A 394 -3.76 -5.71 6.59
CA GLY A 394 -2.56 -4.93 6.35
C GLY A 394 -2.86 -3.43 6.32
N ASP A 395 -1.91 -2.64 5.84
CA ASP A 395 -2.17 -1.25 5.47
C ASP A 395 -2.79 -1.15 4.06
N TYR A 396 -3.32 0.02 3.69
CA TYR A 396 -3.95 0.25 2.38
C TYR A 396 -2.96 0.60 1.26
N SER A 397 -1.70 0.85 1.60
CA SER A 397 -0.61 1.10 0.65
C SER A 397 0.02 -0.21 0.10
N GLY A 398 -0.15 -1.32 0.83
CA GLY A 398 0.24 -2.68 0.48
C GLY A 398 -0.04 -3.63 1.66
N PHE A 399 -0.40 -4.88 1.37
CA PHE A 399 -0.64 -5.86 2.44
C PHE A 399 0.69 -6.42 2.97
N SER A 400 1.39 -7.21 2.15
CA SER A 400 2.71 -7.77 2.45
C SER A 400 3.36 -8.35 1.19
N ASN A 401 4.68 -8.24 1.09
CA ASN A 401 5.52 -8.84 0.07
C ASN A 401 6.47 -9.91 0.65
N GLY A 402 6.26 -10.31 1.91
CA GLY A 402 7.08 -11.30 2.61
C GLY A 402 8.34 -10.71 3.24
N ILE A 403 9.44 -11.45 3.19
CA ILE A 403 10.72 -11.13 3.85
C ILE A 403 11.28 -9.76 3.45
N HIS A 404 11.99 -9.11 4.36
CA HIS A 404 12.54 -7.77 4.13
C HIS A 404 13.90 -7.81 3.45
N LEU A 405 13.90 -7.93 2.11
CA LEU A 405 15.11 -8.07 1.30
C LEU A 405 16.18 -7.00 1.56
N ASN A 406 15.79 -5.73 1.82
CA ASN A 406 16.76 -4.68 2.13
C ASN A 406 17.46 -4.89 3.48
N VAL A 407 16.73 -5.29 4.53
CA VAL A 407 17.33 -5.56 5.86
C VAL A 407 18.25 -6.78 5.76
N ILE A 408 17.82 -7.81 5.01
CA ILE A 408 18.65 -8.98 4.72
C ILE A 408 19.93 -8.58 3.98
N GLU A 409 19.84 -7.75 2.94
CA GLU A 409 21.00 -7.31 2.16
C GLU A 409 21.96 -6.43 2.98
N ALA A 410 21.45 -5.66 3.95
CA ALA A 410 22.27 -4.85 4.85
C ALA A 410 22.94 -5.63 5.98
N ALA A 411 22.45 -6.84 6.30
CA ALA A 411 22.99 -7.64 7.38
C ALA A 411 24.41 -8.15 7.07
N ALA A 412 25.25 -8.23 8.11
CA ALA A 412 26.59 -8.81 7.99
C ALA A 412 26.54 -10.30 7.61
N ASP A 413 25.57 -11.04 8.16
CA ASP A 413 25.23 -12.40 7.76
C ASP A 413 23.86 -12.39 7.06
N GLN A 414 23.88 -12.23 5.75
CA GLN A 414 22.67 -12.12 4.93
C GLN A 414 21.86 -13.42 4.92
N ALA A 415 22.53 -14.59 4.90
CA ALA A 415 21.84 -15.87 4.92
C ALA A 415 21.21 -16.14 6.29
N GLY A 416 21.92 -15.82 7.38
CA GLY A 416 21.40 -15.91 8.74
C GLY A 416 20.24 -14.97 9.02
N GLU A 417 20.27 -13.73 8.50
CA GLU A 417 19.14 -12.80 8.60
C GLU A 417 17.94 -13.28 7.77
N ALA A 418 18.15 -13.76 6.54
CA ALA A 418 17.08 -14.34 5.72
C ALA A 418 16.41 -15.53 6.42
N TRP A 419 17.21 -16.41 7.03
CA TRP A 419 16.74 -17.55 7.82
C TRP A 419 15.97 -17.13 9.08
N SER A 420 16.44 -16.09 9.76
CA SER A 420 15.74 -15.55 10.93
C SER A 420 14.42 -14.90 10.55
N ASN A 421 14.39 -14.21 9.40
CA ASN A 421 13.21 -13.53 8.90
C ASN A 421 12.12 -14.53 8.49
N ILE A 422 12.46 -15.59 7.76
CA ILE A 422 11.47 -16.58 7.31
C ILE A 422 10.85 -17.35 8.48
N LYS A 423 11.66 -17.74 9.47
CA LYS A 423 11.13 -18.35 10.70
C LYS A 423 10.22 -17.40 11.47
N ALA A 424 10.53 -16.11 11.49
CA ALA A 424 9.68 -15.12 12.15
C ALA A 424 8.34 -14.95 11.41
N ILE A 425 8.30 -15.00 10.08
CA ILE A 425 7.03 -15.01 9.32
C ILE A 425 6.27 -16.32 9.57
N ASN A 426 6.95 -17.47 9.58
CA ASN A 426 6.31 -18.75 9.93
C ASN A 426 5.69 -18.73 11.32
N SER A 427 6.27 -18.03 12.30
CA SER A 427 5.64 -17.85 13.61
C SER A 427 4.28 -17.16 13.48
N VAL A 428 4.14 -16.14 12.62
CA VAL A 428 2.86 -15.47 12.33
C VAL A 428 1.91 -16.45 11.63
N ALA A 429 2.36 -17.13 10.58
CA ALA A 429 1.54 -18.10 9.83
C ALA A 429 1.02 -19.22 10.74
N ASN A 430 1.86 -19.74 11.63
CA ASN A 430 1.48 -20.74 12.62
C ASN A 430 0.40 -20.23 13.59
N GLN A 431 0.46 -18.99 14.06
CA GLN A 431 -0.61 -18.42 14.89
C GLN A 431 -1.95 -18.41 14.14
N ILE A 432 -1.94 -18.04 12.85
CA ILE A 432 -3.16 -18.01 12.02
C ILE A 432 -3.72 -19.43 11.80
N VAL A 433 -2.87 -20.36 11.37
CA VAL A 433 -3.28 -21.72 11.01
C VAL A 433 -3.72 -22.53 12.23
N ASN A 434 -3.08 -22.35 13.38
CA ASN A 434 -3.38 -23.14 14.58
C ASN A 434 -4.45 -22.49 15.50
N CYS A 435 -4.92 -21.28 15.19
CA CYS A 435 -6.00 -20.66 15.96
C CYS A 435 -7.31 -21.45 15.80
N VAL A 436 -7.79 -22.05 16.89
CA VAL A 436 -9.02 -22.87 16.92
C VAL A 436 -10.06 -22.37 17.93
N ASP A 437 -9.79 -21.23 18.57
CA ASP A 437 -10.67 -20.62 19.56
C ASP A 437 -11.45 -19.43 19.00
N GLN A 438 -10.88 -18.77 17.98
CA GLN A 438 -11.49 -17.67 17.25
C GLN A 438 -11.48 -17.96 15.75
N VAL A 439 -12.51 -17.48 15.02
CA VAL A 439 -12.48 -17.48 13.56
C VAL A 439 -11.65 -16.29 13.09
N ILE A 440 -10.65 -16.53 12.24
CA ILE A 440 -9.82 -15.47 11.67
C ILE A 440 -10.34 -15.08 10.29
N VAL A 441 -10.61 -13.79 10.11
CA VAL A 441 -10.89 -13.16 8.81
C VAL A 441 -9.66 -12.37 8.40
N ALA A 442 -8.86 -12.87 7.47
CA ALA A 442 -7.72 -12.13 6.92
C ALA A 442 -8.13 -11.40 5.64
N ALA A 443 -7.72 -10.14 5.48
CA ALA A 443 -8.11 -9.33 4.34
C ALA A 443 -6.92 -8.68 3.62
N PHE A 444 -6.81 -8.93 2.31
CA PHE A 444 -5.90 -8.18 1.46
C PHE A 444 -6.41 -6.76 1.25
N THR A 445 -5.88 -5.81 2.01
CA THR A 445 -6.15 -4.36 1.91
C THR A 445 -5.39 -3.68 0.79
N GLY A 446 -4.31 -4.30 0.31
CA GLY A 446 -3.49 -3.82 -0.80
C GLY A 446 -2.80 -4.99 -1.51
N ASN A 447 -1.98 -4.67 -2.50
CA ASN A 447 -1.22 -5.68 -3.25
C ASN A 447 -0.37 -6.55 -2.32
N ALA A 448 -0.20 -7.81 -2.71
CA ALA A 448 0.61 -8.76 -1.98
C ALA A 448 1.47 -9.61 -2.93
N GLY A 449 2.64 -10.03 -2.44
CA GLY A 449 3.59 -10.84 -3.19
C GLY A 449 4.26 -11.89 -2.33
N ALA A 450 4.70 -12.99 -2.96
CA ALA A 450 5.42 -14.08 -2.33
C ALA A 450 4.75 -14.55 -1.01
N GLY A 451 5.50 -14.57 0.09
CA GLY A 451 5.00 -14.97 1.41
C GLY A 451 3.87 -14.10 1.94
N GLY A 452 3.76 -12.85 1.48
CA GLY A 452 2.63 -11.99 1.82
C GLY A 452 1.30 -12.47 1.23
N VAL A 453 1.31 -13.21 0.11
CA VAL A 453 0.10 -13.87 -0.41
C VAL A 453 -0.22 -15.13 0.38
N MET A 454 0.80 -15.90 0.79
CA MET A 454 0.60 -17.19 1.46
C MET A 454 0.20 -17.04 2.93
N LEU A 455 0.75 -16.05 3.62
CA LEU A 455 0.50 -15.78 5.04
C LEU A 455 -1.00 -15.79 5.44
N PRO A 456 -1.91 -15.05 4.76
CA PRO A 456 -3.31 -15.04 5.16
C PRO A 456 -4.08 -16.31 4.76
N LEU A 457 -3.54 -17.20 3.93
CA LEU A 457 -4.26 -18.38 3.44
C LEU A 457 -4.60 -19.39 4.55
N GLY A 458 -3.91 -19.30 5.70
CA GLY A 458 -4.23 -20.04 6.91
C GLY A 458 -5.51 -19.61 7.63
N ALA A 459 -6.05 -18.44 7.29
CA ALA A 459 -7.26 -17.90 7.91
C ALA A 459 -8.51 -18.70 7.52
N ASP A 460 -9.55 -18.60 8.34
CA ASP A 460 -10.83 -19.27 8.10
C ASP A 460 -11.64 -18.61 6.98
N VAL A 461 -11.49 -17.29 6.83
CA VAL A 461 -12.01 -16.50 5.72
C VAL A 461 -10.89 -15.61 5.20
N VAL A 462 -10.64 -15.68 3.89
CA VAL A 462 -9.74 -14.76 3.19
C VAL A 462 -10.58 -13.83 2.33
N ALA A 463 -10.59 -12.55 2.69
CA ALA A 463 -11.25 -11.50 1.94
C ALA A 463 -10.23 -10.63 1.20
N ALA A 464 -10.69 -9.81 0.27
CA ALA A 464 -9.82 -8.89 -0.43
C ALA A 464 -10.55 -7.67 -0.97
N ARG A 465 -9.83 -6.56 -1.02
CA ARG A 465 -10.30 -5.30 -1.62
C ARG A 465 -10.29 -5.41 -3.14
N ASP A 466 -11.32 -4.87 -3.79
CA ASP A 466 -11.36 -4.82 -5.25
C ASP A 466 -10.15 -4.05 -5.82
N GLY A 467 -9.58 -4.57 -6.90
CA GLY A 467 -8.40 -4.00 -7.56
C GLY A 467 -7.04 -4.43 -7.00
N VAL A 468 -6.99 -5.26 -5.96
CA VAL A 468 -5.75 -5.89 -5.47
C VAL A 468 -5.16 -6.82 -6.54
N VAL A 469 -3.84 -6.78 -6.68
CA VAL A 469 -3.03 -7.71 -7.48
C VAL A 469 -2.20 -8.60 -6.57
N LEU A 470 -2.20 -9.90 -6.84
CA LEU A 470 -1.44 -10.90 -6.10
C LEU A 470 -0.33 -11.50 -6.96
N ASN A 471 0.86 -11.65 -6.39
CA ASN A 471 2.00 -12.36 -7.00
C ASN A 471 2.32 -13.62 -6.15
N PRO A 472 1.57 -14.73 -6.31
CA PRO A 472 1.63 -15.92 -5.44
C PRO A 472 2.80 -16.86 -5.76
N HIS A 473 4.02 -16.34 -5.84
CA HIS A 473 5.21 -17.12 -6.21
C HIS A 473 6.51 -16.59 -5.61
N TYR A 474 7.53 -17.45 -5.60
CA TYR A 474 8.84 -17.19 -5.00
C TYR A 474 10.01 -17.39 -5.98
N ALA A 475 9.81 -18.18 -7.04
CA ALA A 475 10.88 -18.66 -7.91
C ALA A 475 11.66 -17.54 -8.62
N THR A 476 11.01 -16.41 -8.92
CA THR A 476 11.65 -15.21 -9.47
C THR A 476 12.69 -14.60 -8.54
N MET A 477 12.58 -14.83 -7.23
CA MET A 477 13.57 -14.47 -6.22
C MET A 477 14.52 -15.62 -5.86
N GLY A 478 14.36 -16.80 -6.48
CA GLY A 478 15.22 -17.96 -6.22
C GLY A 478 14.95 -18.61 -4.87
N LEU A 479 13.69 -18.58 -4.43
CA LEU A 479 13.24 -19.19 -3.19
C LEU A 479 12.15 -20.23 -3.49
N PHE A 480 12.09 -21.28 -2.68
CA PHE A 480 11.00 -22.25 -2.64
C PHE A 480 9.71 -21.63 -2.08
N GLY A 481 9.84 -20.88 -0.98
CA GLY A 481 8.72 -20.33 -0.20
C GLY A 481 8.58 -20.98 1.17
N SER A 482 7.89 -20.30 2.09
CA SER A 482 7.54 -20.86 3.39
C SER A 482 6.12 -20.40 3.73
N GLU A 483 5.81 -20.02 4.97
CA GLU A 483 4.48 -19.57 5.37
C GLU A 483 3.40 -20.67 5.36
N LEU A 484 3.81 -21.94 5.45
CA LEU A 484 2.92 -23.10 5.43
C LEU A 484 2.15 -23.19 4.11
N HIS A 485 2.75 -22.70 3.02
CA HIS A 485 2.10 -22.65 1.73
C HIS A 485 1.83 -24.05 1.16
N THR A 486 2.68 -25.04 1.45
CA THR A 486 2.46 -26.45 1.04
C THR A 486 1.30 -27.11 1.79
N TYR A 487 0.92 -26.56 2.96
CA TYR A 487 -0.25 -26.98 3.73
C TYR A 487 -1.53 -26.23 3.31
N THR A 488 -1.44 -24.90 3.14
CA THR A 488 -2.62 -24.03 2.98
C THR A 488 -3.05 -23.83 1.53
N LEU A 489 -2.11 -23.66 0.60
CA LEU A 489 -2.42 -23.34 -0.79
C LEU A 489 -3.14 -24.49 -1.53
N PRO A 490 -2.67 -25.76 -1.48
CA PRO A 490 -3.37 -26.86 -2.14
C PRO A 490 -4.78 -27.09 -1.61
N VAL A 491 -5.01 -26.85 -0.31
CA VAL A 491 -6.35 -26.98 0.29
C VAL A 491 -7.32 -25.93 -0.26
N ARG A 492 -6.84 -24.74 -0.62
CA ARG A 492 -7.67 -23.66 -1.19
C ARG A 492 -7.95 -23.82 -2.67
N VAL A 493 -6.92 -24.11 -3.47
CA VAL A 493 -7.00 -24.05 -4.94
C VAL A 493 -6.84 -25.40 -5.64
N GLY A 494 -6.51 -26.46 -4.89
CA GLY A 494 -6.14 -27.77 -5.43
C GLY A 494 -4.68 -27.85 -5.90
N ASP A 495 -4.13 -29.05 -5.95
CA ASP A 495 -2.71 -29.29 -6.25
C ASP A 495 -2.23 -28.71 -7.58
N TYR A 496 -3.05 -28.88 -8.64
CA TYR A 496 -2.70 -28.40 -9.97
C TYR A 496 -2.55 -26.88 -9.99
N GLN A 497 -3.52 -26.15 -9.42
CA GLN A 497 -3.47 -24.69 -9.37
C GLN A 497 -2.35 -24.21 -8.46
N ALA A 498 -2.12 -24.86 -7.31
CA ALA A 498 -1.03 -24.52 -6.41
C ALA A 498 0.33 -24.58 -7.14
N ARG A 499 0.60 -25.68 -7.86
CA ARG A 499 1.84 -25.84 -8.66
C ARG A 499 1.92 -24.83 -9.81
N ARG A 500 0.79 -24.54 -10.46
CA ARG A 500 0.73 -23.57 -11.55
C ARG A 500 1.09 -22.16 -11.09
N LEU A 501 0.48 -21.69 -10.01
CA LEU A 501 0.74 -20.36 -9.44
C LEU A 501 2.22 -20.19 -9.06
N LEU A 502 2.80 -21.20 -8.39
CA LEU A 502 4.18 -21.18 -7.94
C LEU A 502 5.20 -21.25 -9.09
N SER A 503 4.87 -21.93 -10.20
CA SER A 503 5.81 -22.16 -11.31
C SER A 503 5.70 -21.14 -12.44
N GLU A 504 4.50 -20.74 -12.86
CA GLU A 504 4.31 -19.78 -13.96
C GLU A 504 4.69 -18.35 -13.58
N CYS A 505 4.68 -18.04 -12.27
CA CYS A 505 5.08 -16.75 -11.72
C CYS A 505 4.38 -15.55 -12.37
N GLN A 506 3.09 -15.73 -12.69
CA GLN A 506 2.26 -14.68 -13.24
C GLN A 506 1.49 -13.97 -12.12
N PRO A 507 1.34 -12.63 -12.20
CA PRO A 507 0.39 -11.94 -11.33
C PRO A 507 -1.03 -12.43 -11.63
N ILE A 508 -1.88 -12.43 -10.61
CA ILE A 508 -3.31 -12.71 -10.74
C ILE A 508 -4.14 -11.56 -10.17
N SER A 509 -5.29 -11.33 -10.79
CA SER A 509 -6.28 -10.39 -10.27
C SER A 509 -7.03 -11.01 -9.09
N ILE A 510 -7.72 -10.17 -8.32
CA ILE A 510 -8.57 -10.66 -7.24
C ILE A 510 -9.81 -11.41 -7.75
N GLY A 511 -10.28 -11.09 -8.95
CA GLY A 511 -11.35 -11.84 -9.63
C GLY A 511 -10.91 -13.27 -9.95
N GLN A 512 -9.72 -13.43 -10.51
CA GLN A 512 -9.11 -14.74 -10.78
C GLN A 512 -8.87 -15.51 -9.47
N ALA A 513 -8.34 -14.84 -8.44
CA ALA A 513 -8.13 -15.43 -7.12
C ALA A 513 -9.44 -15.96 -6.52
N ARG A 514 -10.55 -15.24 -6.68
CA ARG A 514 -11.88 -15.68 -6.24
C ARG A 514 -12.39 -16.87 -7.04
N GLN A 515 -12.16 -16.88 -8.36
CA GLN A 515 -12.60 -17.95 -9.26
C GLN A 515 -11.91 -19.29 -8.94
N ILE A 516 -10.62 -19.26 -8.60
CA ILE A 516 -9.85 -20.47 -8.28
C ILE A 516 -9.94 -20.89 -6.81
N GLY A 517 -10.67 -20.15 -5.96
CA GLY A 517 -10.85 -20.48 -4.54
C GLY A 517 -9.73 -19.98 -3.61
N LEU A 518 -8.79 -19.15 -4.11
CA LEU A 518 -7.73 -18.58 -3.29
C LEU A 518 -8.29 -17.57 -2.27
N VAL A 519 -9.28 -16.79 -2.71
CA VAL A 519 -9.99 -15.77 -1.91
C VAL A 519 -11.47 -16.14 -1.82
N ASP A 520 -12.09 -15.91 -0.66
CA ASP A 520 -13.47 -16.28 -0.35
C ASP A 520 -14.47 -15.16 -0.69
N ALA A 521 -14.05 -13.90 -0.59
CA ALA A 521 -14.91 -12.73 -0.83
C ALA A 521 -14.14 -11.51 -1.34
N ILE A 522 -14.77 -10.74 -2.22
CA ILE A 522 -14.23 -9.46 -2.74
C ILE A 522 -15.13 -8.34 -2.23
N GLY A 523 -14.52 -7.36 -1.55
CA GLY A 523 -15.19 -6.19 -1.01
C GLY A 523 -15.01 -4.95 -1.88
N PRO A 524 -15.67 -3.83 -1.50
CA PRO A 524 -15.56 -2.54 -2.20
C PRO A 524 -14.11 -2.07 -2.30
N ARG A 525 -13.80 -1.28 -3.34
CA ARG A 525 -12.46 -0.72 -3.58
C ARG A 525 -12.09 0.40 -2.62
N ASP A 526 -13.06 1.24 -2.26
CA ASP A 526 -12.85 2.36 -1.35
C ASP A 526 -12.48 1.85 0.05
N PRO A 527 -11.39 2.33 0.67
CA PRO A 527 -10.94 1.87 1.98
C PRO A 527 -12.01 1.93 3.07
N MET A 528 -12.76 3.02 3.19
CA MET A 528 -13.77 3.19 4.25
C MET A 528 -14.96 2.26 4.06
N LEU A 529 -15.41 2.09 2.80
CA LEU A 529 -16.45 1.12 2.46
C LEU A 529 -15.96 -0.32 2.67
N PHE A 530 -14.68 -0.60 2.42
CA PHE A 530 -14.08 -1.90 2.65
C PHE A 530 -14.04 -2.26 4.15
N GLU A 531 -13.65 -1.34 5.03
CA GLU A 531 -13.69 -1.54 6.49
C GLU A 531 -15.10 -1.82 6.99
N SER A 532 -16.07 -1.02 6.54
CA SER A 532 -17.48 -1.21 6.88
C SER A 532 -18.00 -2.58 6.42
N TRP A 533 -17.55 -3.03 5.25
CA TRP A 533 -17.89 -4.32 4.68
C TRP A 533 -17.23 -5.50 5.42
N LEU A 534 -15.96 -5.35 5.84
CA LEU A 534 -15.27 -6.35 6.68
C LEU A 534 -15.94 -6.49 8.04
N ASN A 535 -16.33 -5.37 8.68
CA ASN A 535 -17.09 -5.41 9.93
C ASN A 535 -18.41 -6.18 9.76
N LYS A 536 -19.09 -6.01 8.62
CA LYS A 536 -20.28 -6.80 8.30
C LYS A 536 -19.99 -8.29 8.19
N ILE A 537 -18.92 -8.69 7.50
CA ILE A 537 -18.50 -10.11 7.44
C ILE A 537 -18.25 -10.67 8.84
N ALA A 538 -17.52 -9.93 9.67
CA ALA A 538 -17.19 -10.35 11.02
C ALA A 538 -18.43 -10.45 11.92
N THR A 539 -19.35 -9.50 11.81
CA THR A 539 -20.63 -9.50 12.54
C THR A 539 -21.53 -10.66 12.10
N ASP A 540 -21.61 -10.94 10.79
CA ASP A 540 -22.40 -12.05 10.26
C ASP A 540 -21.89 -13.42 10.78
N LEU A 541 -20.60 -13.53 11.10
CA LEU A 541 -19.99 -14.72 11.70
C LEU A 541 -20.31 -14.88 13.20
N LEU A 542 -20.81 -13.86 13.89
CA LEU A 542 -21.28 -13.98 15.27
C LEU A 542 -22.65 -14.67 15.36
N VAL A 543 -23.39 -14.73 14.25
CA VAL A 543 -24.75 -15.27 14.21
C VAL A 543 -24.77 -16.70 13.66
N GLY A 544 -25.57 -17.57 14.31
CA GLY A 544 -25.75 -18.97 13.89
C GLY A 544 -24.54 -19.86 14.17
N ASP A 545 -24.51 -21.04 13.51
CA ASP A 545 -23.52 -22.07 13.78
C ASP A 545 -22.34 -22.10 12.80
N ARG A 546 -22.31 -21.17 11.82
CA ARG A 546 -21.24 -21.12 10.79
C ARG A 546 -19.84 -21.04 11.41
N ARG A 547 -19.66 -20.19 12.42
CA ARG A 547 -18.39 -20.04 13.16
C ARG A 547 -17.98 -21.34 13.85
N LYS A 548 -18.90 -21.99 14.57
CA LYS A 548 -18.62 -23.25 15.26
C LYS A 548 -18.24 -24.35 14.26
N ALA A 549 -18.95 -24.43 13.14
CA ALA A 549 -18.67 -25.41 12.09
C ALA A 549 -17.28 -25.19 11.45
N MET A 550 -16.88 -23.93 11.23
CA MET A 550 -15.52 -23.59 10.76
C MET A 550 -14.44 -24.07 11.73
N LEU A 551 -14.59 -23.74 13.02
CA LEU A 551 -13.63 -24.14 14.05
C LEU A 551 -13.55 -25.65 14.22
N GLU A 552 -14.68 -26.35 14.20
CA GLU A 552 -14.72 -27.81 14.31
C GLU A 552 -14.05 -28.50 13.13
N LYS A 553 -14.30 -28.01 11.91
CA LYS A 553 -13.63 -28.48 10.69
C LYS A 553 -12.12 -28.24 10.78
N LYS A 554 -11.69 -27.08 11.27
CA LYS A 554 -10.27 -26.73 11.43
C LYS A 554 -9.58 -27.63 12.47
N ARG A 555 -10.20 -27.84 13.64
CA ARG A 555 -9.72 -28.77 14.68
C ARG A 555 -9.57 -30.19 14.15
N SER A 556 -10.61 -30.70 13.48
CA SER A 556 -10.59 -32.03 12.88
C SER A 556 -9.47 -32.17 11.86
N ARG A 557 -9.27 -31.16 10.99
CA ARG A 557 -8.17 -31.16 10.02
C ARG A 557 -6.80 -31.16 10.69
N LEU A 558 -6.57 -30.28 11.66
CA LEU A 558 -5.29 -30.17 12.37
C LEU A 558 -4.96 -31.44 13.18
N ALA A 559 -5.98 -32.12 13.72
CA ALA A 559 -5.80 -33.38 14.42
C ALA A 559 -5.41 -34.53 13.48
N LEU A 560 -5.94 -34.55 12.26
CA LEU A 560 -5.64 -35.56 11.25
C LEU A 560 -4.34 -35.28 10.48
N ASP A 561 -4.05 -34.01 10.21
CA ASP A 561 -2.92 -33.56 9.41
C ASP A 561 -2.24 -32.35 10.08
N PRO A 562 -1.32 -32.62 11.04
CA PRO A 562 -0.59 -31.59 11.76
C PRO A 562 0.31 -30.77 10.84
N VAL A 563 0.50 -29.49 11.20
CA VAL A 563 1.23 -28.50 10.38
C VAL A 563 2.75 -28.69 10.42
N ALA A 564 3.31 -29.15 11.54
CA ALA A 564 4.75 -29.17 11.79
C ALA A 564 5.60 -29.89 10.71
N PRO A 565 5.19 -31.05 10.13
CA PRO A 565 5.93 -31.70 9.05
C PRO A 565 5.98 -30.89 7.74
N TYR A 566 4.98 -30.04 7.48
CA TYR A 566 4.98 -29.13 6.32
C TYR A 566 5.98 -28.01 6.53
N GLU A 567 5.94 -27.38 7.71
CA GLU A 567 6.89 -26.34 8.08
C GLU A 567 8.34 -26.83 8.01
N GLN A 568 8.61 -28.02 8.57
CA GLN A 568 9.95 -28.57 8.56
C GLN A 568 10.48 -28.76 7.13
N ARG A 569 9.66 -29.32 6.22
CA ARG A 569 10.04 -29.53 4.82
C ARG A 569 10.26 -28.21 4.08
N GLU A 570 9.36 -27.24 4.25
CA GLU A 570 9.51 -25.89 3.67
C GLU A 570 10.80 -25.23 4.16
N LEU A 571 11.10 -25.33 5.46
CA LEU A 571 12.32 -24.78 6.03
C LEU A 571 13.59 -25.51 5.57
N GLU A 572 13.53 -26.82 5.31
CA GLU A 572 14.65 -27.56 4.69
C GLU A 572 14.95 -27.05 3.28
N GLU A 573 13.91 -26.88 2.46
CA GLU A 573 14.02 -26.29 1.12
C GLU A 573 14.57 -24.85 1.16
N MET A 574 14.02 -24.02 2.04
CA MET A 574 14.46 -22.64 2.22
C MET A 574 15.90 -22.54 2.74
N LYS A 575 16.34 -23.49 3.58
CA LYS A 575 17.74 -23.57 4.02
C LYS A 575 18.68 -23.83 2.85
N SER A 576 18.31 -24.75 1.94
CA SER A 576 19.07 -24.99 0.71
C SER A 576 19.13 -23.78 -0.20
N ASP A 577 18.05 -22.99 -0.29
CA ASP A 577 18.04 -21.77 -1.10
C ASP A 577 18.81 -20.62 -0.47
N MET A 578 18.72 -20.42 0.86
CA MET A 578 19.31 -19.27 1.54
C MET A 578 20.80 -19.46 1.87
N PHE A 579 21.20 -20.65 2.33
CA PHE A 579 22.59 -20.94 2.69
C PHE A 579 23.34 -21.65 1.57
N GLY A 580 22.67 -22.53 0.82
CA GLY A 580 23.25 -23.25 -0.30
C GLY A 580 23.19 -22.50 -1.63
N ASP A 581 22.46 -21.38 -1.68
CA ASP A 581 22.21 -20.57 -2.88
C ASP A 581 21.72 -21.38 -4.10
N ARG A 582 21.00 -22.48 -3.85
CA ARG A 582 20.59 -23.47 -4.87
C ARG A 582 19.95 -22.85 -6.11
N ASN A 583 19.16 -21.78 -5.92
CA ASN A 583 18.40 -21.10 -6.96
C ASN A 583 18.85 -19.64 -7.20
N GLY A 584 20.04 -19.27 -6.70
CA GLY A 584 20.65 -17.95 -6.87
C GLY A 584 19.95 -16.82 -6.10
N PHE A 585 19.43 -17.11 -4.92
CA PHE A 585 18.78 -16.12 -4.04
C PHE A 585 19.71 -14.94 -3.73
N ALA A 586 21.00 -15.19 -3.47
CA ALA A 586 21.94 -14.14 -3.08
C ALA A 586 22.08 -13.06 -4.17
N GLU A 587 22.35 -13.47 -5.41
CA GLU A 587 22.51 -12.52 -6.52
C GLU A 587 21.17 -11.90 -6.94
N LYS A 588 20.07 -12.66 -6.93
CA LYS A 588 18.72 -12.12 -7.22
C LYS A 588 18.32 -11.04 -6.21
N ARG A 589 18.53 -11.30 -4.90
CA ARG A 589 18.31 -10.31 -3.84
C ARG A 589 19.17 -9.07 -4.07
N ARG A 590 20.48 -9.25 -4.33
CA ARG A 590 21.41 -8.15 -4.56
C ARG A 590 20.96 -7.27 -5.72
N LYS A 591 20.64 -7.86 -6.87
CA LYS A 591 20.12 -7.13 -8.05
C LYS A 591 18.81 -6.40 -7.73
N PHE A 592 17.88 -7.06 -7.03
CA PHE A 592 16.60 -6.47 -6.66
C PHE A 592 16.75 -5.25 -5.74
N VAL A 593 17.57 -5.36 -4.70
CA VAL A 593 17.76 -4.29 -3.70
C VAL A 593 18.57 -3.13 -4.28
N ARG A 594 19.64 -3.44 -5.02
CA ARG A 594 20.56 -2.44 -5.59
C ARG A 594 20.12 -1.88 -6.94
N LYS A 595 19.05 -2.42 -7.52
CA LYS A 595 18.51 -2.02 -8.84
C LYS A 595 19.56 -2.13 -9.96
N LEU A 596 20.27 -3.27 -9.99
CA LEU A 596 21.32 -3.59 -10.96
C LEU A 596 20.80 -4.30 -12.20
#